data_AF-A0A5M6DPV6-F1
#
_entry.id   AF-A0A5M6DPV6-F1
#
_cell.length_a   1.000
_cell.length_b   1.000
_cell.length_c   1.000
_cell.angle_alpha   90.00
_cell.angle_beta   90.00
_cell.angle_gamma   90.00
#
_symmetry.space_group_name_H-M   'P 1'
#
loop_
_entity.id
_entity.type
_entity.pdbx_description
1 polymer ?
#
loop_
_entity_poly.entity_id
_entity_poly.type
_entity_poly.pdbx_seq_one_letter_code
_entity_poly.pdbx_strand_id
1 'polypeptide(L)'
;MEKLEIYHPDKFYPNRTFIIYSAVVLLLFLSFILQELGFDHNTVIFDTVVYLALFCFISGNILKLISIGKCKPLYGKLNGEIIFEKGSIKIQGEIIPIDEVQKIEFEGTDWLGLYEQNRFSFENGLSNGTKNWLIVYLNDSSQRRIRFQKYEACQLIRFKEVLLDYYANGKIIPILN
;
A
#
# COMPACT_ATOMS: atom_id res chain seq x y z
N MET A 1 -17.35 -18.03 9.48
CA MET A 1 -17.72 -16.63 9.16
C MET A 1 -16.60 -16.04 8.36
N GLU A 2 -16.93 -15.39 7.25
CA GLU A 2 -15.93 -14.74 6.42
C GLU A 2 -15.55 -13.38 7.00
N LYS A 3 -14.31 -12.96 6.76
CA LYS A 3 -13.78 -11.71 7.28
C LYS A 3 -12.74 -11.10 6.37
N LEU A 4 -12.57 -9.80 6.49
CA LEU A 4 -11.44 -9.07 5.92
C LEU A 4 -10.51 -8.63 7.04
N GLU A 5 -9.21 -8.75 6.83
CA GLU A 5 -8.22 -8.33 7.82
C GLU A 5 -7.91 -6.85 7.69
N ILE A 6 -7.91 -6.14 8.81
CA ILE A 6 -7.65 -4.71 8.84
C ILE A 6 -6.14 -4.48 8.78
N TYR A 7 -5.73 -3.60 7.88
CA TYR A 7 -4.34 -3.24 7.69
C TYR A 7 -4.02 -1.92 8.38
N HIS A 8 -3.03 -1.96 9.27
CA HIS A 8 -2.45 -0.79 9.91
C HIS A 8 -1.07 -0.52 9.31
N PRO A 9 -0.91 0.53 8.48
CA PRO A 9 0.40 0.89 7.94
C PRO A 9 1.31 1.40 9.07
N ASP A 10 2.58 1.02 9.02
CA ASP A 10 3.58 1.64 9.90
C ASP A 10 3.77 3.11 9.50
N LYS A 11 3.96 3.99 10.49
CA LYS A 11 4.16 5.44 10.24
C LYS A 11 5.35 5.72 9.34
N PHE A 12 6.40 4.93 9.50
CA PHE A 12 7.61 5.00 8.70
C PHE A 12 8.21 3.61 8.57
N TYR A 13 8.51 3.24 7.33
CA TYR A 13 9.25 2.03 7.02
C TYR A 13 10.29 2.37 5.94
N PRO A 14 11.60 2.20 6.21
CA PRO A 14 12.63 2.43 5.21
C PRO A 14 12.59 1.29 4.18
N ASN A 15 11.73 1.45 3.17
CA ASN A 15 11.62 0.47 2.09
C ASN A 15 12.87 0.52 1.18
N ARG A 16 13.03 -0.51 0.35
CA ARG A 16 14.19 -0.64 -0.54
C ARG A 16 14.36 0.60 -1.42
N THR A 17 13.24 1.14 -1.91
CA THR A 17 13.22 2.34 -2.73
C THR A 17 13.80 3.55 -2.02
N PHE A 18 13.35 3.79 -0.79
CA PHE A 18 13.82 4.87 0.07
C PHE A 18 15.31 4.73 0.36
N ILE A 19 15.78 3.53 0.74
CA ILE A 19 17.19 3.28 1.06
C ILE A 19 18.09 3.58 -0.15
N ILE A 20 17.74 3.06 -1.32
CA ILE A 20 18.56 3.23 -2.53
C ILE A 20 18.60 4.70 -2.95
N TYR A 21 17.45 5.37 -3.04
CA TYR A 21 17.44 6.78 -3.42
C TYR A 21 18.14 7.67 -2.41
N SER A 22 18.00 7.40 -1.11
CA SER A 22 18.71 8.15 -0.08
C SER A 22 20.23 7.98 -0.21
N ALA A 23 20.71 6.76 -0.49
CA ALA A 23 22.13 6.50 -0.74
C ALA A 23 22.64 7.23 -1.99
N VAL A 24 21.89 7.17 -3.10
CA VAL A 24 22.27 7.87 -4.35
C VAL A 24 22.33 9.38 -4.13
N VAL A 25 21.31 9.98 -3.51
CA VAL A 25 21.28 11.42 -3.23
C VAL A 25 22.43 11.83 -2.32
N LEU A 26 22.73 11.05 -1.28
CA LEU A 26 23.84 11.33 -0.38
C LEU A 26 25.19 11.31 -1.11
N LEU A 27 25.42 10.33 -1.99
CA LEU A 27 26.65 10.21 -2.75
C LEU A 27 26.81 11.31 -3.80
N LEU A 28 25.71 11.70 -4.46
CA LEU A 28 25.72 12.84 -5.38
C LEU A 28 26.01 14.15 -4.62
N PHE A 29 25.39 14.34 -3.45
CA PHE A 29 25.69 15.49 -2.61
C PHE A 29 27.15 15.52 -2.13
N LEU A 30 27.72 14.36 -1.80
CA LEU A 30 29.15 14.25 -1.48
C LEU A 30 30.04 14.60 -2.68
N SER A 31 29.69 14.16 -3.88
CA SER A 31 30.43 14.53 -5.10
C SER A 31 30.42 16.03 -5.36
N PHE A 32 29.28 16.70 -5.08
CA PHE A 32 29.18 18.16 -5.14
C PHE A 32 30.12 18.85 -4.13
N ILE A 33 30.17 18.37 -2.87
CA ILE A 33 31.11 18.91 -1.87
C ILE A 33 32.57 18.70 -2.30
N LEU A 34 32.91 17.53 -2.83
CA LEU A 34 34.26 17.23 -3.29
C LEU A 34 34.70 18.18 -4.41
N GLN A 35 33.79 18.49 -5.35
CA GLN A 35 34.05 19.45 -6.41
C GLN A 35 34.35 20.85 -5.86
N GLU A 36 33.58 21.33 -4.87
CA GLU A 36 33.82 22.62 -4.20
C GLU A 36 35.15 22.65 -3.43
N LEU A 37 35.63 21.49 -2.95
CA LEU A 37 36.93 21.34 -2.29
C LEU A 37 38.11 21.22 -3.28
N GLY A 38 37.85 21.28 -4.60
CA GLY A 38 38.88 21.21 -5.64
C GLY A 38 39.26 19.77 -6.04
N PHE A 39 38.51 18.76 -5.60
CA PHE A 39 38.61 17.40 -6.13
C PHE A 39 37.78 17.32 -7.42
N ASP A 40 38.44 17.47 -8.55
CA ASP A 40 37.81 17.44 -9.87
C ASP A 40 37.64 16.00 -10.42
N HIS A 41 37.11 15.90 -11.64
CA HIS A 41 36.93 14.67 -12.41
C HIS A 41 38.22 13.87 -12.69
N ASN A 42 39.39 14.38 -12.34
CA ASN A 42 40.66 13.66 -12.52
C ASN A 42 41.15 13.01 -11.21
N THR A 43 40.43 13.24 -10.12
CA THR A 43 40.76 12.62 -8.83
C THR A 43 40.07 11.28 -8.69
N VAL A 44 40.85 10.25 -8.32
CA VAL A 44 40.35 8.90 -8.05
C VAL A 44 39.19 8.92 -7.03
N ILE A 45 39.23 9.85 -6.07
CA ILE A 45 38.21 9.99 -5.03
C ILE A 45 36.87 10.44 -5.63
N PHE A 46 36.86 11.46 -6.50
CA PHE A 46 35.64 11.94 -7.14
C PHE A 46 34.99 10.81 -7.96
N ASP A 47 35.76 10.17 -8.83
CA ASP A 47 35.27 9.08 -9.67
C ASP A 47 34.72 7.91 -8.86
N THR A 48 35.41 7.54 -7.76
CA THR A 48 34.96 6.48 -6.87
C THR A 48 33.57 6.77 -6.29
N VAL A 49 33.31 8.00 -5.85
CA VAL A 49 32.01 8.40 -5.29
C VAL A 49 30.91 8.34 -6.34
N VAL A 50 31.18 8.84 -7.56
CA VAL A 50 30.21 8.80 -8.67
C VAL A 50 29.91 7.35 -9.09
N TYR A 51 30.93 6.51 -9.24
CA TYR A 51 30.74 5.10 -9.57
C TYR A 51 30.00 4.33 -8.47
N LEU A 52 30.20 4.68 -7.20
CA LEU A 52 29.44 4.10 -6.10
C LEU A 52 27.95 4.48 -6.18
N ALA A 53 27.64 5.74 -6.51
CA ALA A 53 26.26 6.18 -6.70
C ALA A 53 25.58 5.43 -7.86
N LEU A 54 26.30 5.27 -8.97
CA LEU A 54 25.82 4.50 -10.12
C LEU A 54 25.60 3.03 -9.75
N PHE A 55 26.53 2.42 -9.02
CA PHE A 55 26.41 1.04 -8.55
C PHE A 55 25.19 0.84 -7.64
N CYS A 56 24.94 1.75 -6.69
CA CYS A 56 23.72 1.73 -5.86
C CYS A 56 22.44 1.79 -6.71
N PHE A 57 22.41 2.64 -7.74
CA PHE A 57 21.25 2.74 -8.61
C PHE A 57 21.04 1.47 -9.47
N ILE A 58 22.11 0.93 -10.06
CA ILE A 58 22.06 -0.29 -10.89
C ILE A 58 21.67 -1.50 -10.04
N SER A 59 22.28 -1.68 -8.87
CA SER A 59 21.92 -2.79 -7.96
C SER A 59 20.44 -2.75 -7.56
N GLY A 60 19.87 -1.56 -7.36
CA GLY A 60 18.43 -1.39 -7.15
C GLY A 60 17.56 -1.95 -8.27
N ASN A 61 17.94 -1.67 -9.53
CA ASN A 61 17.25 -2.21 -10.70
C ASN A 61 17.41 -3.74 -10.82
N ILE A 62 18.61 -4.27 -10.54
CA ILE A 62 18.85 -5.72 -10.51
C ILE A 62 17.95 -6.38 -9.45
N LEU A 63 17.88 -5.83 -8.24
CA LEU A 63 17.02 -6.33 -7.16
C LEU A 63 15.54 -6.33 -7.55
N LYS A 64 15.08 -5.30 -8.26
CA LYS A 64 13.71 -5.24 -8.80
C LYS A 64 13.46 -6.36 -9.81
N LEU A 65 14.37 -6.59 -10.74
CA LEU A 65 14.23 -7.62 -11.77
C LEU A 65 14.15 -9.03 -11.17
N ILE A 66 15.02 -9.36 -10.21
CA ILE A 66 15.00 -10.69 -9.55
C ILE A 66 13.77 -10.89 -8.63
N SER A 67 13.02 -9.82 -8.32
CA SER A 67 11.86 -9.84 -7.42
C SER A 67 10.53 -9.52 -8.10
N ILE A 68 10.49 -9.56 -9.43
CA ILE A 68 9.29 -9.22 -10.21
C ILE A 68 8.08 -10.12 -9.87
N GLY A 69 8.32 -11.41 -9.61
CA GLY A 69 7.30 -12.38 -9.21
C GLY A 69 7.07 -12.50 -7.70
N LYS A 70 7.66 -11.61 -6.89
CA LYS A 70 7.49 -11.62 -5.42
C LYS A 70 6.48 -10.56 -4.99
N CYS A 71 5.71 -10.87 -3.95
CA CYS A 71 4.88 -9.88 -3.29
C CYS A 71 5.74 -8.85 -2.53
N LYS A 72 5.31 -7.60 -2.53
CA LYS A 72 5.87 -6.56 -1.67
C LYS A 72 5.75 -7.01 -0.21
N PRO A 73 6.75 -6.73 0.63
CA PRO A 73 6.62 -6.92 2.06
C PRO A 73 5.41 -6.16 2.61
N LEU A 74 4.87 -6.64 3.72
CA LEU A 74 3.85 -5.93 4.46
C LEU A 74 4.53 -4.81 5.28
N TYR A 75 4.27 -3.55 4.93
CA TYR A 75 4.83 -2.37 5.61
C TYR A 75 3.90 -1.88 6.73
N GLY A 76 3.60 -2.79 7.64
CA GLY A 76 2.60 -2.60 8.69
C GLY A 76 2.18 -3.93 9.29
N LYS A 77 1.00 -3.93 9.92
CA LYS A 77 0.44 -5.12 10.59
C LYS A 77 -1.00 -5.33 10.17
N LEU A 78 -1.37 -6.60 10.03
CA LEU A 78 -2.76 -7.02 9.95
C LEU A 78 -3.23 -7.23 11.39
N ASN A 79 -4.14 -6.37 11.85
CA ASN A 79 -4.68 -6.46 13.20
C ASN A 79 -6.14 -5.99 13.20
N GLY A 80 -7.02 -6.84 13.73
CA GLY A 80 -8.45 -6.63 13.68
C GLY A 80 -9.09 -7.15 12.40
N GLU A 81 -10.41 -7.17 12.40
CA GLU A 81 -11.22 -7.77 11.36
C GLU A 81 -12.44 -6.91 11.06
N ILE A 82 -12.88 -7.00 9.80
CA ILE A 82 -14.17 -6.51 9.32
C ILE A 82 -15.02 -7.74 9.04
N ILE A 83 -16.18 -7.81 9.66
CA ILE A 83 -17.18 -8.85 9.44
C ILE A 83 -18.46 -8.16 9.01
N PHE A 84 -19.01 -8.59 7.89
CA PHE A 84 -20.29 -8.12 7.39
C PHE A 84 -21.39 -9.11 7.81
N GLU A 85 -22.41 -8.62 8.50
CA GLU A 85 -23.55 -9.41 8.96
C GLU A 85 -24.86 -8.79 8.46
N LYS A 86 -25.93 -9.57 8.37
CA LYS A 86 -27.25 -9.02 8.05
C LYS A 86 -27.66 -8.05 9.16
N GLY A 87 -27.98 -6.81 8.80
CA GLY A 87 -28.39 -5.78 9.77
C GLY A 87 -27.26 -5.10 10.56
N SER A 88 -25.99 -5.51 10.45
CA SER A 88 -24.88 -4.83 11.13
C SER A 88 -23.52 -5.07 10.49
N ILE A 89 -22.58 -4.15 10.70
CA ILE A 89 -21.17 -4.32 10.35
C ILE A 89 -20.32 -4.34 11.61
N LYS A 90 -19.43 -5.32 11.74
CA LYS A 90 -18.50 -5.42 12.87
C LYS A 90 -17.10 -5.02 12.44
N ILE A 91 -16.51 -4.03 13.12
CA ILE A 91 -15.19 -3.47 12.81
C ILE A 91 -14.37 -3.46 14.09
N GLN A 92 -13.25 -4.20 14.13
CA GLN A 92 -12.39 -4.32 15.31
C GLN A 92 -13.11 -4.72 16.60
N GLY A 93 -14.16 -5.54 16.50
CA GLY A 93 -14.95 -5.96 17.65
C GLY A 93 -16.18 -5.10 17.93
N GLU A 94 -16.21 -3.85 17.46
CA GLU A 94 -17.36 -2.96 17.59
C GLU A 94 -18.44 -3.30 16.56
N ILE A 95 -19.69 -3.42 17.02
CA ILE A 95 -20.85 -3.72 16.18
C ILE A 95 -21.57 -2.41 15.89
N ILE A 96 -21.71 -2.09 14.61
CA ILE A 96 -22.41 -0.91 14.12
C ILE A 96 -23.69 -1.40 13.43
N PRO A 97 -24.88 -1.10 13.96
CA PRO A 97 -26.15 -1.39 13.31
C PRO A 97 -26.23 -0.73 11.93
N ILE A 98 -26.78 -1.43 10.94
CA ILE A 98 -26.88 -0.90 9.57
C ILE A 98 -27.78 0.34 9.49
N ASP A 99 -28.70 0.49 10.43
CA ASP A 99 -29.59 1.64 10.56
C ASP A 99 -28.83 2.92 10.91
N GLU A 100 -27.71 2.81 11.64
CA GLU A 100 -26.81 3.92 11.97
C GLU A 100 -25.86 4.28 10.82
N VAL A 101 -25.75 3.41 9.82
CA VAL A 101 -24.92 3.63 8.64
C VAL A 101 -25.71 4.43 7.61
N GLN A 102 -25.16 5.57 7.20
CA GLN A 102 -25.70 6.36 6.10
C GLN A 102 -25.28 5.78 4.75
N LYS A 103 -23.99 5.44 4.60
CA LYS A 103 -23.39 5.00 3.34
C LYS A 103 -22.15 4.13 3.56
N ILE A 104 -21.92 3.18 2.67
CA ILE A 104 -20.73 2.34 2.61
C ILE A 104 -20.10 2.48 1.21
N GLU A 105 -18.79 2.71 1.17
CA GLU A 105 -18.01 2.75 -0.06
C GLU A 105 -16.80 1.82 0.04
N PHE A 106 -16.50 1.14 -1.06
CA PHE A 106 -15.28 0.37 -1.23
C PHE A 106 -14.39 1.07 -2.26
N GLU A 107 -13.17 1.43 -1.86
CA GLU A 107 -12.16 1.95 -2.77
C GLU A 107 -11.04 0.92 -2.94
N GLY A 108 -10.49 0.84 -4.15
CA GLY A 108 -9.33 0.00 -4.44
C GLY A 108 -9.67 -1.34 -5.06
N THR A 109 -8.88 -1.68 -6.08
CA THR A 109 -8.96 -2.93 -6.83
C THR A 109 -7.73 -3.80 -6.55
N ASP A 110 -7.12 -3.66 -5.39
CA ASP A 110 -5.83 -4.28 -5.07
C ASP A 110 -6.00 -5.66 -4.42
N TRP A 111 -5.21 -6.66 -4.79
CA TRP A 111 -5.21 -7.96 -4.09
C TRP A 111 -3.81 -8.56 -4.04
N LEU A 112 -3.61 -9.50 -3.13
CA LEU A 112 -2.34 -10.20 -2.97
C LEU A 112 -1.91 -10.85 -4.29
N GLY A 113 -0.74 -10.51 -4.79
CA GLY A 113 -0.25 -11.03 -6.06
C GLY A 113 -0.63 -10.21 -7.30
N LEU A 114 -1.41 -9.14 -7.17
CA LEU A 114 -1.69 -8.23 -8.29
C LEU A 114 -0.38 -7.60 -8.79
N TYR A 115 -0.08 -7.72 -10.08
CA TYR A 115 1.10 -7.08 -10.66
C TYR A 115 1.00 -5.55 -10.59
N GLU A 116 2.00 -4.90 -9.99
CA GLU A 116 2.08 -3.45 -9.87
C GLU A 116 3.35 -2.93 -10.55
N GLN A 117 3.18 -2.30 -11.71
CA GLN A 117 4.28 -1.62 -12.37
C GLN A 117 4.46 -0.21 -11.80
N ASN A 118 5.52 -0.01 -11.00
CA ASN A 118 5.98 1.33 -10.66
C ASN A 118 7.41 1.52 -11.19
N ARG A 119 7.60 2.38 -12.18
CA ARG A 119 8.91 2.62 -12.83
C ARG A 119 9.93 3.25 -11.87
N PHE A 120 9.46 4.08 -10.95
CA PHE A 120 10.28 4.80 -9.97
C PHE A 120 10.42 4.07 -8.63
N SER A 121 9.99 2.82 -8.57
CA SER A 121 10.14 2.01 -7.37
C SER A 121 11.14 0.91 -7.63
N PHE A 122 11.98 0.67 -6.63
CA PHE A 122 12.83 -0.51 -6.59
C PHE A 122 12.14 -1.69 -5.94
N GLU A 123 10.91 -1.59 -5.42
CA GLU A 123 10.19 -2.66 -4.69
C GLU A 123 9.87 -3.90 -5.56
N ASN A 124 9.40 -4.98 -4.90
CA ASN A 124 8.95 -6.19 -5.58
C ASN A 124 7.74 -5.92 -6.48
N GLY A 125 7.53 -6.77 -7.49
CA GLY A 125 6.58 -6.52 -8.58
C GLY A 125 5.11 -6.80 -8.27
N LEU A 126 4.80 -7.61 -7.24
CA LEU A 126 3.42 -7.96 -6.91
C LEU A 126 2.93 -7.23 -5.64
N SER A 127 1.66 -6.88 -5.61
CA SER A 127 1.03 -6.24 -4.46
C SER A 127 0.90 -7.18 -3.27
N ASN A 128 0.84 -6.60 -2.08
CA ASN A 128 0.45 -7.29 -0.85
C ASN A 128 -1.07 -7.20 -0.58
N GLY A 129 -1.86 -6.59 -1.47
CA GLY A 129 -3.32 -6.55 -1.40
C GLY A 129 -3.90 -5.59 -0.36
N THR A 130 -3.12 -4.64 0.16
CA THR A 130 -3.52 -3.74 1.26
C THR A 130 -3.99 -2.35 0.81
N LYS A 131 -3.98 -2.05 -0.50
CA LYS A 131 -4.45 -0.75 -1.03
C LYS A 131 -5.94 -0.75 -1.30
N ASN A 132 -6.70 -1.25 -0.32
CA ASN A 132 -8.16 -1.22 -0.34
C ASN A 132 -8.67 -0.47 0.88
N TRP A 133 -9.75 0.25 0.69
CA TRP A 133 -10.41 1.01 1.74
C TRP A 133 -11.88 0.66 1.83
N LEU A 134 -12.34 0.48 3.05
CA LEU A 134 -13.73 0.51 3.42
C LEU A 134 -14.00 1.87 4.05
N ILE A 135 -14.96 2.59 3.51
CA ILE A 135 -15.41 3.86 4.08
C ILE A 135 -16.86 3.67 4.52
N VAL A 136 -17.11 3.89 5.81
CA VAL A 136 -18.44 3.87 6.42
C VAL A 136 -18.78 5.27 6.87
N TYR A 137 -19.83 5.86 6.30
CA TYR A 137 -20.41 7.12 6.72
C TYR A 137 -21.57 6.81 7.66
N LEU A 138 -21.55 7.40 8.85
CA LEU A 138 -22.57 7.21 9.88
C LEU A 138 -23.57 8.38 9.87
N ASN A 139 -24.77 8.16 10.40
CA ASN A 139 -25.84 9.15 10.44
C ASN A 139 -25.48 10.39 11.29
N ASP A 140 -24.55 10.26 12.23
CA ASP A 140 -24.01 11.37 13.02
C ASP A 140 -22.99 12.23 12.25
N SER A 141 -22.88 12.02 10.93
CA SER A 141 -21.90 12.65 10.03
C SER A 141 -20.45 12.27 10.28
N SER A 142 -20.17 11.33 11.19
CA SER A 142 -18.83 10.78 11.36
C SER A 142 -18.50 9.77 10.25
N GLN A 143 -17.21 9.64 9.96
CA GLN A 143 -16.71 8.74 8.91
C GLN A 143 -15.64 7.82 9.48
N ARG A 144 -15.75 6.53 9.18
CA ARG A 144 -14.71 5.54 9.45
C ARG A 144 -14.09 5.06 8.16
N ARG A 145 -12.80 5.35 7.99
CA ARG A 145 -12.02 4.92 6.83
C ARG A 145 -11.00 3.89 7.27
N ILE A 146 -11.19 2.64 6.83
CA ILE A 146 -10.41 1.48 7.27
C ILE A 146 -9.69 0.87 6.08
N ARG A 147 -8.38 0.62 6.20
CA ARG A 147 -7.66 -0.18 5.20
C ARG A 147 -7.85 -1.66 5.48
N PHE A 148 -7.95 -2.46 4.43
CA PHE A 148 -8.03 -3.90 4.57
C PHE A 148 -7.24 -4.63 3.48
N GLN A 149 -6.93 -5.89 3.75
CA GLN A 149 -6.25 -6.76 2.80
C GLN A 149 -7.25 -7.60 2.01
N LYS A 150 -7.07 -7.68 0.67
CA LYS A 150 -7.68 -8.71 -0.16
C LYS A 150 -6.63 -9.75 -0.55
N TYR A 151 -6.94 -11.02 -0.30
CA TYR A 151 -6.15 -12.17 -0.72
C TYR A 151 -6.39 -12.52 -2.20
N GLU A 152 -7.60 -12.26 -2.70
CA GLU A 152 -8.01 -12.63 -4.06
C GLU A 152 -8.80 -11.48 -4.72
N ALA A 153 -8.73 -11.39 -6.05
CA ALA A 153 -9.43 -10.37 -6.83
C ALA A 153 -10.94 -10.31 -6.52
N CYS A 154 -11.56 -11.47 -6.39
CA CYS A 154 -12.99 -11.63 -6.21
C CYS A 154 -13.41 -11.89 -4.75
N GLN A 155 -12.55 -11.63 -3.75
CA GLN A 155 -12.84 -11.97 -2.35
C GLN A 155 -14.14 -11.32 -1.83
N LEU A 156 -14.51 -10.14 -2.34
CA LEU A 156 -15.77 -9.47 -1.95
C LEU A 156 -17.04 -10.23 -2.41
N ILE A 157 -16.95 -11.07 -3.45
CA ILE A 157 -18.09 -11.90 -3.91
C ILE A 157 -18.55 -12.84 -2.81
N ARG A 158 -17.65 -13.23 -1.91
CA ARG A 158 -18.00 -14.16 -0.84
C ARG A 158 -18.97 -13.54 0.19
N PHE A 159 -18.98 -12.21 0.31
CA PHE A 159 -19.94 -11.44 1.10
C PHE A 159 -21.19 -11.01 0.31
N LYS A 160 -21.39 -11.51 -0.92
CA LYS A 160 -22.42 -11.02 -1.86
C LYS A 160 -23.81 -10.91 -1.24
N GLU A 161 -24.24 -11.91 -0.48
CA GLU A 161 -25.59 -11.88 0.12
C GLU A 161 -25.79 -10.69 1.06
N VAL A 162 -24.80 -10.41 1.92
CA VAL A 162 -24.86 -9.31 2.88
C VAL A 162 -24.68 -7.96 2.18
N LEU A 163 -23.78 -7.88 1.20
CA LEU A 163 -23.59 -6.64 0.44
C LEU A 163 -24.81 -6.30 -0.42
N LEU A 164 -25.52 -7.30 -0.96
CA LEU A 164 -26.79 -7.09 -1.65
C LEU A 164 -27.89 -6.61 -0.71
N ASP A 165 -27.94 -7.12 0.52
CA ASP A 165 -28.85 -6.61 1.55
C ASP A 165 -28.57 -5.14 1.87
N TYR A 166 -27.31 -4.75 2.06
CA TYR A 166 -26.94 -3.36 2.27
C TYR A 166 -27.27 -2.47 1.06
N TYR A 167 -27.08 -2.98 -0.15
CA TYR A 167 -27.47 -2.30 -1.37
C TYR A 167 -28.99 -2.09 -1.44
N ALA A 168 -29.79 -3.12 -1.14
CA ALA A 168 -31.25 -3.04 -1.12
C ALA A 168 -31.75 -2.04 -0.07
N ASN A 169 -31.02 -1.88 1.04
CA ASN A 169 -31.27 -0.87 2.08
C ASN A 169 -30.69 0.52 1.74
N GLY A 170 -30.21 0.73 0.52
CA GLY A 170 -29.68 2.02 0.05
C GLY A 170 -28.35 2.44 0.66
N LYS A 171 -27.66 1.53 1.35
CA LYS A 171 -26.40 1.83 2.07
C LYS A 171 -25.18 1.77 1.14
N ILE A 172 -25.22 0.93 0.11
CA ILE A 172 -24.15 0.86 -0.91
C ILE A 172 -24.68 1.51 -2.18
N ILE A 173 -23.96 2.51 -2.69
CA ILE A 173 -24.26 3.12 -3.98
C ILE A 173 -23.36 2.44 -5.03
N PRO A 174 -23.91 1.96 -6.16
CA PRO A 174 -23.10 1.42 -7.22
C PRO A 174 -22.29 2.56 -7.83
N ILE A 175 -20.97 2.41 -7.89
CA ILE A 175 -20.13 3.33 -8.65
C ILE A 175 -20.44 3.07 -10.13
N LEU A 176 -21.33 3.88 -10.71
CA LEU A 176 -21.51 3.98 -12.16
C LEU A 176 -20.20 4.57 -12.71
N ASN A 177 -19.31 3.69 -13.16
CA ASN A 177 -18.19 4.05 -14.03
C ASN A 177 -18.62 3.93 -15.48
#